data_AF-A0A9J8BR68-F1
#
_entry.id   AF-A0A9J8BR68-F1
#
_cell.length_a   1.000
_cell.length_b   1.000
_cell.length_c   1.000
_cell.angle_alpha   90.00
_cell.angle_beta   90.00
_cell.angle_gamma   90.00
#
_symmetry.space_group_name_H-M   'P 1'
#
loop_
_entity.id
_entity.type
_entity.pdbx_description
1 polymer ?
#
loop_
_entity_poly.entity_id
_entity_poly.type
_entity_poly.pdbx_seq_one_letter_code
_entity_poly.pdbx_strand_id
1 'polypeptide(L)'
;ISERIGCSQSAVSRHLSGKSVGRKKCGKKRCTTRRGDRTLRKIVEKDRFQTLGDLRKQWTESGVETSRATVHRRVQEMGYREAALDC
;
A
#
# COMPACT_ATOMS: atom_id res chain seq x y z
N ILE A 1 -20.91 -30.82 -19.32
CA ILE A 1 -20.18 -30.17 -18.20
C ILE A 1 -20.26 -28.65 -18.32
N SER A 2 -19.78 -28.03 -19.40
CA SER A 2 -19.80 -26.57 -19.64
C SER A 2 -21.20 -25.93 -19.51
N GLU A 3 -22.22 -26.42 -20.24
CA GLU A 3 -23.60 -25.88 -20.18
C GLU A 3 -24.26 -26.01 -18.80
N ARG A 4 -24.03 -27.13 -18.11
CA ARG A 4 -24.57 -27.39 -16.78
C ARG A 4 -23.99 -26.47 -15.70
N ILE A 5 -22.79 -25.93 -15.92
CA ILE A 5 -22.03 -25.10 -14.97
C ILE A 5 -22.01 -23.62 -15.42
N GLY A 6 -22.51 -23.32 -16.62
CA GLY A 6 -22.54 -21.96 -17.17
C GLY A 6 -21.14 -21.36 -17.43
N CYS A 7 -20.09 -22.19 -17.54
CA CYS A 7 -18.72 -21.76 -17.78
C CYS A 7 -18.28 -22.12 -19.19
N SER A 8 -17.41 -21.32 -19.82
CA SER A 8 -16.91 -21.63 -21.17
C SER A 8 -16.15 -22.97 -21.21
N GLN A 9 -16.19 -23.66 -22.36
CA GLN A 9 -15.45 -24.91 -22.57
C GLN A 9 -13.94 -24.74 -22.32
N SER A 10 -13.38 -23.58 -22.67
CA SER A 10 -11.97 -23.24 -22.44
C SER A 10 -11.63 -23.09 -20.95
N ALA A 11 -12.53 -22.52 -20.14
CA ALA A 11 -12.36 -22.45 -18.70
C ALA A 11 -12.38 -23.86 -18.06
N VAL A 12 -13.31 -24.71 -18.49
CA VAL A 12 -13.41 -26.11 -18.02
C VAL A 12 -12.14 -26.90 -18.39
N SER A 13 -11.66 -26.80 -19.64
CA SER A 13 -10.43 -27.45 -20.09
C SER A 13 -9.19 -26.99 -19.31
N ARG A 14 -9.06 -25.68 -19.04
CA ARG A 14 -7.98 -25.13 -18.20
C ARG A 14 -8.04 -25.61 -16.75
N HIS A 15 -9.24 -25.79 -16.20
CA HIS A 15 -9.42 -26.25 -14.83
C HIS A 15 -9.07 -27.74 -14.70
N LEU A 16 -9.58 -28.59 -15.61
CA LEU A 16 -9.32 -30.03 -15.63
C LEU A 16 -7.85 -30.37 -15.91
N SER A 17 -7.16 -29.55 -16.72
CA SER A 17 -5.74 -29.75 -17.02
C SER A 17 -4.79 -29.38 -15.86
N GLY A 18 -5.30 -28.89 -14.72
CA GLY A 18 -4.48 -28.56 -13.55
C GLY A 18 -3.54 -27.35 -13.71
N LYS A 19 -3.54 -26.69 -14.88
CA LYS A 19 -2.71 -25.53 -15.21
C LYS A 19 -3.24 -24.21 -14.62
N SER A 20 -4.22 -24.27 -13.72
CA SER A 20 -5.01 -23.13 -13.25
C SER A 20 -4.45 -22.40 -12.03
N VAL A 21 -3.34 -22.87 -11.43
CA VAL A 21 -2.60 -22.13 -10.39
C VAL A 21 -1.77 -21.00 -11.01
N GLY A 22 -2.45 -20.04 -11.64
CA GLY A 22 -1.83 -18.82 -12.16
C GLY A 22 -1.42 -17.88 -11.03
N ARG A 23 -0.27 -17.21 -11.18
CA ARG A 23 0.12 -16.13 -10.26
C ARG A 23 -0.95 -15.03 -10.29
N LYS A 24 -1.41 -14.59 -9.11
CA LYS A 24 -2.30 -13.43 -9.00
C LYS A 24 -1.67 -12.23 -9.68
N LYS A 25 -2.51 -11.40 -10.31
CA LYS A 25 -2.06 -10.16 -10.94
C LYS A 25 -1.34 -9.29 -9.90
N CYS A 26 -0.13 -8.83 -10.23
CA CYS A 26 0.57 -7.89 -9.37
C CYS A 26 -0.17 -6.55 -9.35
N GLY A 27 -0.28 -5.96 -8.17
CA GLY A 27 -0.86 -4.62 -8.01
C GLY A 27 0.01 -3.52 -8.63
N LYS A 28 -0.56 -2.32 -8.71
CA LYS A 28 0.16 -1.11 -9.14
C LYS A 28 1.34 -0.81 -8.19
N LYS A 29 2.47 -0.37 -8.75
CA LYS A 29 3.62 0.08 -7.94
C LYS A 29 3.23 1.27 -7.07
N ARG A 30 3.82 1.33 -5.88
CA ARG A 30 3.64 2.46 -4.95
C ARG A 30 4.38 3.70 -5.47
N CYS A 31 3.85 4.88 -5.15
CA CYS A 31 4.53 6.15 -5.34
C CYS A 31 5.70 6.37 -4.37
N THR A 32 5.67 5.71 -3.20
CA THR A 32 6.73 5.79 -2.20
C THR A 32 7.79 4.71 -2.43
N THR A 33 9.03 5.03 -2.07
CA THR A 33 10.16 4.09 -2.13
C THR A 33 10.48 3.56 -0.73
N ARG A 34 11.13 2.39 -0.66
CA ARG A 34 11.62 1.84 0.63
C ARG A 34 12.58 2.76 1.37
N ARG A 35 13.29 3.65 0.64
CA ARG A 35 14.18 4.65 1.24
C ARG A 35 13.36 5.80 1.82
N GLY A 36 12.38 6.31 1.07
CA GLY A 36 11.44 7.33 1.55
C GLY A 36 10.68 6.86 2.79
N ASP A 37 10.17 5.63 2.80
CA ASP A 37 9.47 5.05 3.95
C ASP A 37 10.39 4.93 5.19
N ARG A 38 11.70 4.65 4.99
CA ARG A 38 12.68 4.66 6.09
C ARG A 38 12.92 6.06 6.64
N THR A 39 12.99 7.07 5.78
CA THR A 39 13.13 8.46 6.20
C THR A 39 11.91 8.92 6.99
N LEU A 40 10.70 8.61 6.52
CA LEU A 40 9.46 8.91 7.24
C LEU A 40 9.45 8.27 8.63
N ARG A 41 9.88 7.01 8.73
CA ARG A 41 9.97 6.31 10.02
C ARG A 41 10.89 7.03 11.01
N LYS A 42 12.05 7.48 10.55
CA LYS A 42 12.99 8.27 11.37
C LYS A 42 12.39 9.61 11.82
N ILE A 43 11.60 10.26 10.97
CA ILE A 43 10.93 11.53 11.32
C ILE A 43 9.92 11.28 12.45
N VAL A 44 9.06 10.27 12.29
CA VAL A 44 8.05 9.90 13.31
C VAL A 44 8.70 9.42 14.62
N GLU A 45 9.84 8.73 14.55
CA GLU A 45 10.55 8.26 15.73
C GLU A 45 11.22 9.39 16.53
N LYS A 46 11.62 10.49 15.86
CA LYS A 46 12.20 11.66 16.54
C LYS A 46 11.17 12.37 17.41
N ASP A 47 9.95 12.49 16.92
CA ASP A 47 8.85 13.10 17.67
C ASP A 47 7.52 12.46 17.24
N ARG A 48 6.91 11.76 18.19
CA ARG A 48 5.71 10.94 17.98
C ARG A 48 4.42 11.74 18.03
N PHE A 49 4.49 13.02 18.44
CA PHE A 49 3.32 13.88 18.62
C PHE A 49 3.17 14.92 17.51
N GLN A 50 3.97 14.84 16.44
CA GLN A 50 3.87 15.75 15.30
C GLN A 50 2.56 15.61 14.52
N THR A 51 2.08 16.73 13.97
CA THR A 51 0.90 16.72 13.10
C THR A 51 1.21 16.07 11.74
N LEU A 52 0.18 15.59 11.03
CA LEU A 52 0.33 15.12 9.64
C LEU A 52 0.86 16.22 8.70
N GLY A 53 0.56 17.48 9.00
CA GLY A 53 1.06 18.63 8.26
C GLY A 53 2.58 18.76 8.41
N ASP A 54 3.06 18.67 9.64
CA ASP A 54 4.49 18.75 9.96
C ASP A 54 5.26 17.55 9.39
N LEU A 55 4.70 16.34 9.53
CA LEU A 55 5.27 15.12 8.95
C LEU A 55 5.39 15.23 7.43
N ARG A 56 4.35 15.74 6.75
CA ARG A 56 4.40 15.96 5.30
C ARG A 56 5.47 16.98 4.93
N LYS A 57 5.58 18.09 5.67
CA LYS A 57 6.57 19.14 5.43
C LYS A 57 7.99 18.58 5.54
N GLN A 58 8.32 17.93 6.66
CA GLN A 58 9.64 17.35 6.90
C GLN A 58 9.98 16.22 5.90
N TRP A 59 8.99 15.44 5.49
CA TRP A 59 9.20 14.38 4.50
C TRP A 59 9.40 14.94 3.08
N THR A 60 8.76 16.06 2.77
CA THR A 60 8.95 16.80 1.51
C THR A 60 10.33 17.45 1.46
N GLU A 61 10.78 18.05 2.58
CA GLU A 61 12.15 18.58 2.73
C GLU A 61 13.23 17.50 2.55
N SER A 62 12.88 16.23 2.83
CA SER A 62 13.75 15.08 2.56
C SER A 62 13.74 14.63 1.09
N GLY A 63 13.09 15.38 0.20
CA GLY A 63 13.02 15.13 -1.25
C GLY A 63 11.88 14.20 -1.69
N VAL A 64 10.88 13.96 -0.84
CA VAL A 64 9.74 13.07 -1.16
C VAL A 64 8.45 13.87 -1.20
N GLU A 65 8.10 14.39 -2.39
CA GLU A 65 6.81 15.05 -2.59
C GLU A 65 5.65 14.05 -2.51
N THR A 66 4.76 14.24 -1.53
CA THR A 66 3.61 13.36 -1.31
C THR A 66 2.37 14.13 -0.81
N SER A 67 1.21 13.52 -1.04
CA SER A 67 -0.07 14.02 -0.50
C SER A 67 -0.21 13.69 0.98
N ARG A 68 -0.99 14.50 1.72
CA ARG A 68 -1.32 14.25 3.14
C ARG A 68 -1.88 12.84 3.36
N ALA A 69 -2.79 12.41 2.50
CA ALA A 69 -3.37 11.06 2.54
C ALA A 69 -2.32 9.94 2.39
N THR A 70 -1.26 10.17 1.61
CA THR A 70 -0.17 9.21 1.47
C THR A 70 0.62 9.10 2.76
N VAL A 71 0.95 10.22 3.41
CA VAL A 71 1.65 10.25 4.71
C VAL A 71 0.85 9.49 5.75
N HIS A 72 -0.43 9.84 5.90
CA HIS A 72 -1.35 9.19 6.83
C HIS A 72 -1.38 7.66 6.67
N ARG A 73 -1.64 7.19 5.45
CA ARG A 73 -1.64 5.75 5.15
C ARG A 73 -0.30 5.07 5.45
N ARG A 74 0.83 5.73 5.16
CA ARG A 74 2.16 5.18 5.44
C ARG A 74 2.41 5.04 6.93
N VAL A 75 2.06 6.07 7.72
CA VAL A 75 2.20 6.08 9.17
C VAL A 75 1.37 4.96 9.80
N GLN A 76 0.12 4.80 9.36
CA GLN A 76 -0.75 3.68 9.79
C GLN A 76 -0.17 2.31 9.40
N GLU A 77 0.30 2.14 8.16
CA GLU A 77 0.95 0.88 7.72
C GLU A 77 2.24 0.56 8.49
N MET A 78 2.87 1.56 9.12
CA MET A 78 4.04 1.38 10.00
C MET A 78 3.67 1.03 11.45
N GLY A 79 2.38 1.08 11.81
CA GLY A 79 1.89 0.72 13.15
C GLY A 79 1.84 1.89 14.15
N TYR A 80 2.05 3.13 13.69
CA TYR A 80 1.87 4.31 14.53
C TYR A 80 0.38 4.65 14.61
N ARG A 81 -0.19 4.66 15.83
CA ARG A 81 -1.59 5.05 16.07
C ARG A 81 -1.71 6.57 16.14
N GLU A 82 -2.83 7.09 15.66
CA GLU A 82 -3.24 8.50 15.66
C GLU A 82 -3.55 9.06 17.06
N ALA A 83 -2.75 8.76 18.09
CA ALA A 83 -3.03 9.26 19.43
C ALA A 83 -2.81 10.78 19.60
N ALA A 84 -2.53 11.53 18.52
CA ALA A 84 -2.26 12.96 18.58
C ALA A 84 -2.53 13.71 17.25
N LEU A 85 -3.57 13.34 16.49
CA LEU A 85 -3.83 13.92 15.15
C LEU A 85 -5.25 14.44 14.91
N ASP A 86 -6.09 14.50 15.95
CA ASP A 86 -7.32 15.32 15.97
C ASP A 86 -7.00 16.69 16.58
N CYS A 87 -6.40 17.58 15.78
CA CYS A 87 -6.38 19.03 15.94
C CYS A 87 -6.26 19.67 14.55
#